data_AF-A0A7J7J115-F1
#
_entry.id   AF-A0A7J7J115-F1
#
_cell.length_a   1.000
_cell.length_b   1.000
_cell.length_c   1.000
_cell.angle_alpha   90.00
_cell.angle_beta   90.00
_cell.angle_gamma   90.00
#
_symmetry.space_group_name_H-M   'P 1'
#
loop_
_entity.id
_entity.type
_entity.pdbx_description
1 polymer ?
#
loop_
_entity_poly.entity_id
_entity_poly.type
_entity_poly.pdbx_seq_one_letter_code
_entity_poly.pdbx_strand_id
1 'polypeptide(L)'
;MLELILLTHTFELERIHQPDLPYTPGADCAGIVESVGSDVTQFKAGDPVFTVRTVTGSYAEYTVAESQHTYALNTQKLSFEHGASLGTPYFTTYRALVLRAKAKAGETVFVHGASGGVSVA
;
A
#
# COMPACT_ATOMS: atom_id res chain seq x y z
N MET A 1 -14.98 3.14 6.67
CA MET A 1 -14.32 3.99 7.67
C MET A 1 -13.27 4.76 6.89
N LEU A 2 -13.35 6.09 6.83
CA LEU A 2 -12.41 6.91 6.05
C LEU A 2 -11.15 7.11 6.91
N GLU A 3 -10.03 6.52 6.51
CA GLU A 3 -8.73 6.73 7.16
C GLU A 3 -8.02 7.93 6.50
N LEU A 4 -7.27 8.69 7.30
CA LEU A 4 -6.60 9.92 6.89
C LEU A 4 -5.08 9.72 6.88
N ILE A 5 -4.41 10.13 5.81
CA ILE A 5 -2.98 9.81 5.58
C ILE A 5 -2.13 11.08 5.63
N LEU A 6 -1.09 11.06 6.45
CA LEU A 6 -0.04 12.07 6.56
C LEU A 6 1.19 11.59 5.78
N LEU A 7 1.79 12.43 4.93
CA LEU A 7 2.91 12.01 4.08
C LEU A 7 4.27 12.63 4.45
N THR A 8 5.32 11.82 4.61
CA THR A 8 6.71 12.24 4.96
C THR A 8 7.78 11.69 3.99
N HIS A 9 9.05 12.11 4.17
CA HIS A 9 10.22 11.69 3.36
C HIS A 9 11.16 10.73 4.11
N THR A 10 11.85 9.87 3.33
CA THR A 10 12.78 8.75 3.66
C THR A 10 13.11 8.46 5.13
N PHE A 11 12.75 7.25 5.55
CA PHE A 11 13.36 6.48 6.62
C PHE A 11 14.40 5.50 6.02
N GLU A 12 15.61 5.45 6.57
CA GLU A 12 16.65 4.53 6.12
C GLU A 12 16.19 3.06 6.28
N LEU A 13 16.50 2.25 5.26
CA LEU A 13 16.22 0.81 5.23
C LEU A 13 17.14 0.06 6.21
N GLU A 14 16.80 0.09 7.49
CA GLU A 14 17.31 -0.93 8.41
C GLU A 14 16.60 -2.26 8.14
N ARG A 15 17.28 -3.36 8.46
CA ARG A 15 16.83 -4.77 8.34
C ARG A 15 15.39 -4.97 8.81
N ILE A 16 14.78 -6.13 8.52
CA ILE A 16 13.54 -6.58 9.19
C ILE A 16 13.75 -6.46 10.71
N HIS A 17 13.37 -5.30 11.25
CA HIS A 17 13.47 -4.89 12.62
C HIS A 17 12.06 -5.02 13.15
N GLN A 18 11.88 -5.82 14.19
CA GLN A 18 10.60 -5.84 14.87
C GLN A 18 10.41 -4.43 15.46
N PRO A 19 9.30 -3.75 15.18
CA PRO A 19 9.07 -2.42 15.73
C PRO A 19 9.08 -2.48 17.26
N ASP A 20 9.66 -1.47 17.89
CA ASP A 20 9.64 -1.33 19.34
C ASP A 20 8.20 -1.36 19.86
N LEU A 21 7.99 -2.07 20.97
CA LEU A 21 6.67 -2.17 21.57
C LEU A 21 6.41 -0.98 22.52
N PRO A 22 5.18 -0.43 22.54
CA PRO A 22 4.03 -0.77 21.69
C PRO A 22 4.10 -0.12 20.30
N TYR A 23 3.54 -0.78 19.29
CA TYR A 23 3.38 -0.22 17.93
C TYR A 23 1.99 -0.50 17.35
N THR A 24 1.57 0.31 16.38
CA THR A 24 0.36 0.09 15.60
C THR A 24 0.68 -0.75 14.35
N PRO A 25 -0.01 -1.87 14.10
CA PRO A 25 0.19 -2.66 12.90
C PRO A 25 -0.42 -2.05 11.64
N GLY A 26 -0.10 -2.64 10.48
CA GLY A 26 -0.77 -2.39 9.21
C GLY A 26 0.09 -1.61 8.20
N ALA A 27 0.24 -2.16 6.99
CA ALA A 27 0.99 -1.53 5.90
C ALA A 27 0.08 -1.01 4.78
N ASP A 28 -1.07 -1.64 4.60
CA ASP A 28 -2.03 -1.33 3.55
C ASP A 28 -3.21 -0.56 4.17
N CYS A 29 -3.54 0.57 3.57
CA CYS A 29 -4.79 1.30 3.77
C CYS A 29 -5.16 2.10 2.53
N ALA A 30 -6.36 2.64 2.53
CA ALA A 30 -6.76 3.67 1.59
C ALA A 30 -7.60 4.72 2.27
N GLY A 31 -7.42 5.96 1.83
CA GLY A 31 -7.90 7.10 2.55
C GLY A 31 -7.74 8.40 1.79
N ILE A 32 -7.94 9.49 2.52
CA ILE A 32 -7.72 10.84 2.01
C ILE A 32 -6.42 11.38 2.60
N VAL A 33 -5.61 12.07 1.80
CA VAL A 33 -4.45 12.79 2.32
C VAL A 33 -4.94 13.93 3.21
N GLU A 34 -4.54 13.93 4.48
CA GLU A 34 -4.86 15.00 5.42
C GLU A 34 -3.87 16.16 5.27
N SER A 35 -2.57 15.85 5.28
CA SER A 35 -1.51 16.82 5.04
C SER A 35 -0.26 16.16 4.47
N VAL A 36 0.66 16.99 3.96
CA VAL A 36 1.89 16.55 3.32
C VAL A 36 3.08 17.34 3.88
N GLY A 37 4.24 16.68 3.98
CA GLY A 37 5.51 17.34 4.29
C GLY A 37 5.94 18.33 3.20
N SER A 38 6.84 19.26 3.54
CA SER A 38 7.28 20.34 2.64
C SER A 38 7.83 19.88 1.30
N ASP A 39 8.42 18.67 1.27
CA ASP A 39 9.14 18.14 0.12
C ASP A 39 8.27 17.19 -0.73
N VAL A 40 7.02 16.98 -0.34
CA VAL A 40 6.07 16.14 -1.08
C VAL A 40 5.34 17.00 -2.12
N THR A 41 5.62 16.75 -3.40
CA THR A 41 5.06 17.53 -4.51
C THR A 41 3.99 16.79 -5.30
N GLN A 42 3.92 15.46 -5.16
CA GLN A 42 3.03 14.61 -5.97
C GLN A 42 1.62 14.43 -5.37
N PHE A 43 1.42 14.85 -4.12
CA PHE A 43 0.14 14.77 -3.41
C PHE A 43 -0.18 16.08 -2.71
N LYS A 44 -1.47 16.33 -2.46
CA LYS A 44 -1.97 17.42 -1.63
C LYS A 44 -3.12 16.95 -0.75
N ALA A 45 -3.45 17.74 0.26
CA ALA A 45 -4.62 17.50 1.10
C ALA A 45 -5.90 17.33 0.25
N GLY A 46 -6.71 16.33 0.59
CA GLY A 46 -7.92 15.96 -0.15
C GLY A 46 -7.72 14.92 -1.26
N ASP A 47 -6.48 14.57 -1.62
CA ASP A 47 -6.25 13.53 -2.63
C ASP A 47 -6.63 12.14 -2.09
N PRO A 48 -7.39 11.32 -2.85
CA PRO A 48 -7.64 9.94 -2.49
C PRO A 48 -6.43 9.07 -2.85
N VAL A 49 -5.96 8.29 -1.89
CA VAL A 49 -4.75 7.48 -2.02
C VAL A 49 -4.89 6.12 -1.36
N PHE A 50 -3.99 5.20 -1.70
CA PHE A 50 -3.74 3.96 -0.97
C PHE A 50 -2.24 3.75 -0.75
N THR A 51 -1.88 2.90 0.20
CA THR A 51 -0.49 2.66 0.62
C THR A 51 -0.08 1.20 0.42
N VAL A 52 1.22 0.98 0.28
CA VAL A 52 1.87 -0.36 0.32
C VAL A 52 2.80 -0.52 1.53
N ARG A 53 2.99 0.57 2.28
CA ARG A 53 3.80 0.67 3.50
C ARG A 53 3.38 1.90 4.27
N THR A 54 3.35 1.80 5.59
CA THR A 54 3.20 2.93 6.50
C THR A 54 4.41 3.03 7.43
N VAL A 55 4.61 4.20 8.01
CA VAL A 55 5.62 4.47 9.05
C VAL A 55 5.02 4.18 10.43
N THR A 56 3.78 4.60 10.67
CA THR A 56 3.15 4.53 11.99
C THR A 56 2.13 3.41 12.16
N GLY A 57 1.87 2.59 11.13
CA GLY A 57 0.80 1.59 11.15
C GLY A 57 -0.53 2.11 10.62
N SER A 58 -1.24 1.31 9.83
CA SER A 58 -2.52 1.68 9.22
C SER A 58 -3.76 1.28 10.01
N TYR A 59 -3.66 0.49 11.08
CA TYR A 59 -4.80 0.13 11.92
C TYR A 59 -5.17 1.26 12.91
N ALA A 60 -5.43 2.43 12.36
CA ALA A 60 -5.72 3.67 13.06
C ALA A 60 -6.49 4.63 12.14
N GLU A 61 -7.18 5.61 12.72
CA GLU A 61 -7.88 6.66 11.93
C GLU A 61 -6.91 7.53 11.12
N TYR A 62 -5.67 7.67 11.60
CA TYR A 62 -4.60 8.38 10.91
C TYR A 62 -3.34 7.52 10.82
N THR A 63 -2.64 7.63 9.69
CA THR A 63 -1.32 7.01 9.53
C THR A 63 -0.36 7.93 8.81
N VAL A 64 0.92 7.85 9.18
CA VAL A 64 1.99 8.46 8.40
C VAL A 64 2.50 7.43 7.40
N ALA A 65 2.54 7.79 6.13
CA ALA A 65 3.17 7.00 5.08
C ALA A 65 4.20 7.84 4.33
N GLU A 66 5.14 7.20 3.66
CA GLU A 66 6.02 7.95 2.77
C GLU A 66 5.35 8.15 1.41
N SER A 67 5.58 9.30 0.82
CA SER A 67 4.99 9.63 -0.48
C SER A 67 5.43 8.68 -1.62
N GLN A 68 6.60 8.02 -1.47
CA GLN A 68 7.09 7.00 -2.40
C GLN A 68 6.37 5.64 -2.29
N HIS A 69 5.69 5.37 -1.17
CA HIS A 69 4.93 4.15 -0.90
C HIS A 69 3.42 4.38 -0.93
N THR A 70 3.01 5.52 -1.48
CA THR A 70 1.63 5.98 -1.56
C THR A 70 1.28 6.20 -3.02
N TYR A 71 0.07 5.81 -3.43
CA TYR A 71 -0.39 5.85 -4.81
C TYR A 71 -1.79 6.43 -4.89
N ALA A 72 -2.09 7.15 -5.97
CA ALA A 72 -3.42 7.72 -6.19
C ALA A 72 -4.47 6.62 -6.36
N LEU A 73 -5.62 6.78 -5.70
CA LEU A 73 -6.77 5.90 -5.83
C LEU A 73 -7.81 6.52 -6.77
N ASN A 74 -8.18 5.80 -7.83
CA ASN A 74 -9.25 6.24 -8.71
C ASN A 74 -10.64 5.96 -8.08
N THR A 75 -11.14 6.93 -7.32
CA THR A 75 -12.42 6.83 -6.60
C THR A 75 -13.66 6.81 -7.49
N GLN A 76 -13.53 7.12 -8.78
CA GLN A 76 -14.63 6.95 -9.74
C GLN A 76 -14.90 5.47 -10.07
N LYS A 77 -13.90 4.60 -9.84
CA LYS A 77 -13.97 3.17 -10.18
C LYS A 77 -13.84 2.26 -8.98
N LEU A 78 -13.14 2.70 -7.94
CA LEU A 78 -12.79 1.89 -6.79
C LEU A 78 -13.22 2.58 -5.49
N SER A 79 -13.78 1.83 -4.56
CA SER A 79 -14.01 2.31 -3.20
C SER A 79 -12.71 2.29 -2.39
N PHE A 80 -12.71 2.88 -1.20
CA PHE A 80 -11.57 2.81 -0.29
C PHE A 80 -11.31 1.38 0.20
N GLU A 81 -12.36 0.57 0.37
CA GLU A 81 -12.23 -0.85 0.71
C GLU A 81 -11.49 -1.61 -0.39
N HIS A 82 -11.78 -1.32 -1.66
CA HIS A 82 -10.98 -1.85 -2.77
C HIS A 82 -9.54 -1.33 -2.70
N GLY A 83 -9.34 -0.03 -2.51
CA GLY A 83 -8.02 0.59 -2.40
C GLY A 83 -7.13 -0.06 -1.34
N ALA A 84 -7.67 -0.32 -0.15
CA ALA A 84 -6.96 -0.97 0.95
C ALA A 84 -6.54 -2.41 0.65
N SER A 85 -7.15 -3.04 -0.37
CA SER A 85 -6.79 -4.39 -0.82
C SER A 85 -5.79 -4.42 -1.98
N LEU A 86 -5.44 -3.27 -2.57
CA LEU A 86 -4.56 -3.21 -3.73
C LEU A 86 -3.09 -3.40 -3.37
N GLY A 87 -2.66 -2.82 -2.25
CA GLY A 87 -1.26 -2.60 -1.92
C GLY A 87 -0.39 -3.87 -1.95
N THR A 88 -0.30 -4.56 -0.83
CA THR A 88 0.52 -5.78 -0.74
C THR A 88 0.10 -6.88 -1.73
N PRO A 89 -1.19 -7.19 -1.92
CA PRO A 89 -1.61 -8.28 -2.81
C PRO A 89 -1.15 -8.12 -4.26
N TYR A 90 -1.50 -7.01 -4.92
CA TYR A 90 -1.23 -6.86 -6.36
C TYR A 90 0.25 -6.58 -6.65
N PHE A 91 0.95 -5.81 -5.81
CA PHE A 91 2.38 -5.59 -6.00
C PHE A 91 3.19 -6.88 -5.81
N THR A 92 2.79 -7.73 -4.86
CA THR A 92 3.41 -9.04 -4.66
C THR A 92 3.19 -9.95 -5.86
N THR A 93 1.96 -10.03 -6.37
CA THR A 93 1.65 -10.88 -7.52
C THR A 93 2.31 -10.39 -8.79
N TYR A 94 2.35 -9.08 -9.02
CA TYR A 94 3.08 -8.50 -10.14
C TYR A 94 4.58 -8.86 -10.08
N ARG A 95 5.19 -8.73 -8.90
CA ARG A 95 6.59 -9.14 -8.70
C ARG A 95 6.76 -10.64 -8.97
N ALA A 96 5.86 -11.49 -8.50
CA ALA A 96 5.93 -12.93 -8.69
C ALA A 96 5.81 -13.34 -10.16
N LEU A 97 4.78 -12.87 -10.86
CA LEU A 97 4.49 -13.29 -12.24
C LEU A 97 5.37 -12.57 -13.26
N VAL A 98 5.50 -11.25 -13.16
CA VAL A 98 6.15 -10.44 -14.21
C VAL A 98 7.65 -10.35 -13.98
N LEU A 99 8.07 -10.01 -12.77
CA LEU A 99 9.49 -9.74 -12.51
C LEU A 99 10.28 -11.02 -12.24
N ARG A 100 9.69 -11.97 -11.51
CA ARG A 100 10.38 -13.21 -11.08
C ARG A 100 10.16 -14.37 -12.04
N ALA A 101 8.91 -14.77 -12.28
CA ALA A 101 8.59 -15.87 -13.18
C ALA A 101 8.74 -15.48 -14.66
N LYS A 102 8.57 -14.19 -14.98
CA LYS A 102 8.54 -13.66 -16.36
C LYS A 102 7.52 -14.44 -17.22
N ALA A 103 6.38 -14.73 -16.60
CA ALA A 103 5.31 -15.53 -17.20
C ALA A 103 4.86 -14.90 -18.52
N LYS A 104 4.57 -15.76 -19.50
CA LYS A 104 4.15 -15.37 -20.84
C LYS A 104 2.72 -15.83 -21.11
N ALA A 105 2.05 -15.12 -22.01
CA ALA A 105 0.75 -15.52 -22.50
C ALA A 105 0.80 -16.95 -23.08
N GLY A 106 -0.16 -17.78 -22.70
CA GLY A 106 -0.24 -19.20 -23.10
C GLY A 106 0.46 -20.18 -22.18
N GLU A 107 1.21 -19.72 -21.17
CA GLU A 107 1.79 -20.59 -20.15
C GLU A 107 0.74 -20.97 -19.07
N THR A 108 0.90 -22.15 -18.48
CA THR A 108 0.08 -22.61 -17.36
C THR A 108 0.73 -22.25 -16.04
N VAL A 109 -0.02 -21.58 -15.15
CA VAL A 109 0.42 -21.22 -13.80
C VAL A 109 -0.42 -21.98 -12.77
N PHE A 110 0.23 -22.68 -11.84
CA PHE A 110 -0.44 -23.27 -10.69
C PHE A 110 -0.42 -22.29 -9.51
N VAL A 111 -1.60 -21.81 -9.11
CA VAL A 111 -1.76 -20.88 -7.98
C VAL A 111 -2.14 -21.66 -6.73
N HIS A 112 -1.17 -21.89 -5.85
CA HIS A 112 -1.39 -22.59 -4.58
C HIS A 112 -2.05 -21.64 -3.57
N GLY A 113 -3.20 -22.04 -3.00
CA GLY A 113 -3.99 -21.17 -2.12
C GLY A 113 -4.72 -20.06 -2.88
N ALA A 114 -5.42 -20.44 -3.96
CA ALA A 114 -6.05 -19.52 -4.92
C ALA A 114 -7.12 -18.58 -4.34
N SER A 115 -7.64 -18.84 -3.13
CA SER A 115 -8.67 -18.01 -2.49
C SER A 115 -8.11 -16.83 -1.67
N GLY A 116 -6.79 -16.72 -1.50
CA GLY A 116 -6.15 -15.61 -0.78
C GLY A 116 -6.00 -14.35 -1.64
N GLY A 117 -5.90 -13.17 -1.01
CA GLY A 117 -5.85 -11.88 -1.71
C GLY A 117 -4.73 -11.77 -2.76
N VAL A 118 -3.50 -12.20 -2.41
CA VAL A 118 -2.37 -12.24 -3.36
C VAL A 118 -2.71 -13.13 -4.56
N SER A 119 -3.30 -14.29 -4.32
CA SER A 119 -3.60 -15.27 -5.36
C SER A 119 -4.75 -14.86 -6.30
N VAL A 120 -5.67 -14.02 -5.81
CA VAL A 120 -6.79 -13.46 -6.60
C VAL A 120 -6.34 -12.26 -7.45
N ALA A 121 -5.35 -11.50 -6.96
CA ALA A 121 -4.78 -10.33 -7.62
C ALA A 121 -4.01 -10.68 -8.91
#